data_AF-A0A8S0H5M6-F1
#
_entry.id   AF-A0A8S0H5M6-F1
#
_cell.length_a   1.000
_cell.length_b   1.000
_cell.length_c   1.000
_cell.angle_alpha   90.00
_cell.angle_beta   90.00
_cell.angle_gamma   90.00
#
_symmetry.space_group_name_H-M   'P 1'
#
loop_
_entity.id
_entity.type
_entity.pdbx_description
1 polymer ?
#
loop_
_entity_poly.entity_id
_entity_poly.type
_entity_poly.pdbx_seq_one_letter_code
_entity_poly.pdbx_strand_id
1 'polypeptide(L)' 'MDAYFEAHIEQGPILEDNAKSIGVVSGGQAIRWLDVQVEGLAAHAGTTPMPLRKDALYGAAQMILAVEQLAADFAPRA' A
#
# COMPACT_ATOMS: atom_id res chain seq x y z
N MET A 1 -35.65 9.38 12.46
CA MET A 1 -34.97 9.24 11.15
C MET A 1 -34.53 7.79 11.09
N ASP A 2 -35.03 7.03 10.12
CA ASP A 2 -34.91 5.56 10.11
C ASP A 2 -33.77 5.06 9.18
N ALA A 3 -33.28 5.89 8.25
CA ALA A 3 -32.14 5.58 7.37
C ALA A 3 -31.50 6.85 6.76
N TYR A 4 -30.27 6.71 6.23
CA TYR A 4 -29.52 7.72 5.44
C TYR A 4 -29.02 7.08 4.15
N PHE A 5 -29.03 7.83 3.05
CA PHE A 5 -28.57 7.40 1.73
C PHE A 5 -27.68 8.48 1.12
N GLU A 6 -26.61 8.04 0.46
CA GLU A 6 -25.68 8.90 -0.24
C GLU A 6 -25.42 8.36 -1.63
N ALA A 7 -25.61 9.21 -2.64
CA ALA A 7 -25.21 8.93 -4.01
C ALA A 7 -23.87 9.63 -4.27
N HIS A 8 -22.90 8.89 -4.82
CA HIS A 8 -21.57 9.41 -5.08
C HIS A 8 -21.00 8.77 -6.36
N ILE A 9 -20.08 9.46 -7.02
CA ILE A 9 -19.29 8.87 -8.11
C ILE A 9 -18.32 7.82 -7.54
N GLU A 10 -17.94 6.81 -8.34
CA GLU A 10 -17.09 5.71 -7.87
C GLU A 10 -15.69 6.15 -7.44
N GLN A 11 -15.12 7.17 -8.11
CA GLN A 11 -13.71 7.58 -7.98
C GLN A 11 -12.70 6.47 -8.35
N GLY A 12 -13.16 5.49 -9.12
CA GLY A 12 -12.39 4.37 -9.66
C GLY A 12 -12.93 3.92 -11.01
N PRO A 13 -12.29 2.93 -11.66
CA PRO A 13 -12.64 2.52 -13.02
C PRO A 13 -13.62 1.32 -13.09
N ILE A 14 -14.02 0.72 -11.97
CA ILE A 14 -14.67 -0.59 -11.95
C ILE A 14 -16.02 -0.59 -12.68
N LEU A 15 -16.87 0.42 -12.48
CA LEU A 15 -18.16 0.50 -13.15
C LEU A 15 -18.01 0.69 -14.66
N GLU A 16 -17.08 1.52 -15.10
CA GLU A 16 -16.79 1.75 -16.52
C GLU A 16 -16.23 0.48 -17.18
N ASP A 17 -15.21 -0.14 -16.58
CA ASP A 17 -14.57 -1.36 -17.08
C ASP A 17 -15.55 -2.55 -17.17
N ASN A 18 -16.57 -2.57 -16.30
CA ASN A 18 -17.59 -3.62 -16.28
C ASN A 18 -18.89 -3.24 -17.03
N ALA A 19 -18.91 -2.09 -17.72
CA ALA A 19 -20.08 -1.54 -18.42
C ALA A 19 -21.35 -1.51 -17.54
N LYS A 20 -21.19 -1.08 -16.27
CA LYS A 20 -22.26 -0.96 -15.28
C LYS A 20 -22.61 0.50 -15.05
N SER A 21 -23.92 0.78 -14.97
CA SER A 21 -24.39 2.14 -14.70
C SER A 21 -24.46 2.47 -13.20
N ILE A 22 -24.65 1.46 -12.33
CA ILE A 22 -24.86 1.64 -10.89
C ILE A 22 -24.14 0.54 -10.11
N GLY A 23 -23.46 0.92 -9.03
CA GLY A 23 -22.90 0.01 -8.03
C GLY A 23 -23.62 0.16 -6.69
N VAL A 24 -23.94 -0.95 -6.04
CA VAL A 24 -24.48 -0.96 -4.66
C VAL A 24 -23.30 -1.18 -3.72
N VAL A 25 -22.91 -0.13 -2.99
CA VAL A 25 -21.78 -0.18 -2.06
C VAL A 25 -22.18 -0.97 -0.82
N SER A 26 -21.42 -2.04 -0.51
CA SER A 26 -21.63 -2.89 0.67
C SER A 26 -20.91 -2.39 1.92
N GLY A 27 -19.84 -1.61 1.75
CA GLY A 27 -19.06 -1.02 2.82
C GLY A 27 -17.84 -0.25 2.30
N GLY A 28 -17.12 0.40 3.21
CA GLY A 28 -15.86 1.09 2.92
C GLY A 28 -14.64 0.30 3.40
N GLN A 29 -13.52 0.43 2.70
CA GLN A 29 -12.25 -0.15 3.14
C GLN A 29 -11.65 0.65 4.30
N ALA A 30 -11.09 -0.06 5.28
CA ALA A 30 -10.35 0.59 6.36
C ALA A 30 -8.97 1.06 5.88
N ILE A 31 -8.49 2.17 6.43
CA ILE A 31 -7.18 2.76 6.08
C ILE A 31 -6.30 2.82 7.32
N ARG A 32 -5.00 2.57 7.14
CA ARG A 32 -3.95 2.80 8.14
C ARG A 32 -2.77 3.49 7.47
N TRP A 33 -2.26 4.54 8.11
CA TRP A 33 -1.02 5.21 7.72
C TRP A 33 0.05 4.88 8.75
N LEU A 34 1.25 4.58 8.29
CA LEU A 34 2.37 4.13 9.12
C LEU A 34 3.59 4.99 8.81
N ASP A 35 4.24 5.48 9.87
CA ASP A 35 5.56 6.08 9.79
C ASP A 35 6.61 5.03 10.15
N VAL A 36 7.59 4.82 9.26
CA VAL A 36 8.60 3.78 9.41
C VAL A 36 10.00 4.40 9.31
N GLN A 37 10.81 4.17 10.34
CA GLN A 37 12.22 4.56 10.38
C GLN A 37 13.10 3.33 10.22
N VAL A 38 13.99 3.36 9.23
CA VAL A 38 15.01 2.32 9.02
C VAL A 38 16.37 2.89 9.37
N GLU A 39 17.00 2.32 10.39
CA GLU A 39 18.32 2.78 10.86
C GLU A 39 19.43 1.88 10.33
N GLY A 40 20.43 2.51 9.74
CA GLY A 40 21.64 1.87 9.24
C GLY A 40 22.88 2.30 10.00
N LEU A 41 24.05 2.05 9.38
CA LEU A 41 25.34 2.55 9.87
C LEU A 41 26.02 3.35 8.75
N ALA A 42 26.29 4.64 9.02
CA ALA A 42 27.02 5.49 8.09
C ALA A 42 28.45 4.95 7.90
N ALA A 43 28.85 4.79 6.64
CA ALA A 43 30.15 4.26 6.27
C ALA A 43 30.59 4.79 4.91
N HIS A 44 31.89 4.76 4.61
CA HIS A 44 32.42 5.25 3.34
C HIS A 44 32.08 4.26 2.21
N ALA A 45 31.26 4.72 1.26
CA ALA A 45 30.72 3.88 0.18
C ALA A 45 31.78 3.18 -0.69
N GLY A 46 32.99 3.72 -0.80
CA GLY A 46 34.07 3.12 -1.60
C GLY A 46 34.95 2.12 -0.85
N THR A 47 35.07 2.22 0.47
CA THR A 47 36.09 1.47 1.24
C THR A 47 35.49 0.46 2.20
N THR A 48 34.20 0.59 2.54
CA THR A 48 33.48 -0.39 3.36
C THR A 48 33.09 -1.60 2.51
N PRO A 49 33.66 -2.80 2.78
CA PRO A 49 33.30 -4.04 2.10
C PRO A 49 31.81 -4.35 2.27
N MET A 50 31.20 -4.95 1.25
CA MET A 50 29.75 -5.26 1.24
C MET A 50 29.27 -6.03 2.48
N PRO A 51 29.98 -7.06 3.00
CA PRO A 51 29.52 -7.80 4.19
C PRO A 51 29.47 -6.98 5.48
N LEU A 52 30.12 -5.81 5.53
CA LEU A 52 30.18 -4.95 6.71
C LEU A 52 29.16 -3.80 6.66
N ARG A 53 28.37 -3.69 5.60
CA ARG A 53 27.40 -2.59 5.44
C ARG A 53 26.13 -2.85 6.22
N LYS A 54 25.53 -1.76 6.72
CA LYS A 54 24.16 -1.70 7.23
C LYS A 54 23.46 -0.54 6.52
N ASP A 55 23.06 -0.78 5.28
CA ASP A 55 22.49 0.25 4.41
C ASP A 55 20.98 0.38 4.65
N ALA A 56 20.56 1.53 5.17
CA ALA A 56 19.17 1.79 5.50
C ALA A 56 18.27 1.85 4.24
N LEU A 57 18.75 2.41 3.13
CA LEU A 57 17.97 2.52 1.90
C LEU A 57 17.78 1.15 1.26
N TYR A 58 18.80 0.30 1.28
CA TYR A 58 18.69 -1.08 0.81
C TYR A 58 17.65 -1.85 1.63
N GLY A 59 17.70 -1.76 2.97
CA GLY A 59 16.71 -2.38 3.84
C GLY A 59 15.29 -1.87 3.58
N ALA A 60 15.12 -0.55 3.44
CA ALA A 60 13.83 0.05 3.11
C ALA A 60 13.28 -0.43 1.76
N ALA A 61 14.13 -0.56 0.73
CA ALA A 61 13.71 -1.06 -0.57
C ALA A 61 13.19 -2.51 -0.50
N GLN A 62 13.84 -3.36 0.30
CA GLN A 62 13.36 -4.73 0.53
C GLN A 62 12.03 -4.74 1.27
N MET A 63 11.84 -3.86 2.26
CA MET A 63 10.58 -3.74 2.98
C MET A 63 9.43 -3.31 2.06
N ILE A 64 9.65 -2.36 1.16
CA ILE A 64 8.64 -1.91 0.18
C ILE A 64 8.17 -3.08 -0.69
N LEU A 65 9.09 -3.87 -1.23
CA LEU A 65 8.75 -5.05 -2.03
C LEU A 65 7.96 -6.10 -1.23
N ALA A 66 8.34 -6.32 0.03
CA ALA A 66 7.62 -7.25 0.90
C ALA A 66 6.20 -6.78 1.23
N VAL A 67 6.01 -5.47 1.44
CA VAL A 67 4.68 -4.89 1.69
C VAL A 67 3.78 -4.99 0.46
N GLU A 68 4.30 -4.74 -0.74
CA GLU A 68 3.55 -4.91 -1.99
C GLU A 68 3.08 -6.36 -2.18
N GLN A 69 3.98 -7.32 -1.93
CA GLN A 69 3.62 -8.74 -2.00
C GLN A 69 2.54 -9.09 -0.97
N LEU A 70 2.65 -8.58 0.26
CA LEU A 70 1.65 -8.78 1.30
C LEU A 70 0.29 -8.17 0.89
N ALA A 71 0.29 -7.00 0.27
CA ALA A 71 -0.94 -6.37 -0.21
C ALA A 71 -1.62 -7.24 -1.29
N ALA A 72 -0.85 -7.85 -2.19
CA ALA A 72 -1.37 -8.78 -3.19
C ALA A 72 -1.93 -10.07 -2.55
N ASP A 73 -1.23 -10.65 -1.58
CA ASP A 73 -1.65 -11.89 -0.89
C ASP A 73 -2.96 -11.71 -0.10
N PHE A 74 -3.22 -10.49 0.39
CA PHE A 74 -4.41 -10.12 1.15
C PHE A 74 -5.36 -9.19 0.38
N ALA A 75 -5.30 -9.20 -0.95
CA ALA A 75 -6.13 -8.34 -1.79
C ALA A 75 -7.64 -8.49 -1.47
N PRO A 76 -8.44 -7.41 -1.56
CA PRO A 76 -9.87 -7.49 -1.36
C PRO A 76 -10.49 -8.50 -2.31
N ARG A 77 -11.44 -9.31 -1.82
CA ARG A 77 -12.25 -10.14 -2.71
C ARG A 77 -13.21 -9.24 -3.47
N ALA A 78 -13.17 -9.36 -4.80
CA ALA A 78 -14.16 -8.76 -5.70
C ALA A 78 -15.54 -9.41 -5.51
#